data_AF-A0A948W6Z4-F1
#
_entry.id   AF-A0A948W6Z4-F1
#
_cell.length_a   1.000
_cell.length_b   1.000
_cell.length_c   1.000
_cell.angle_alpha   90.00
_cell.angle_beta   90.00
_cell.angle_gamma   90.00
#
_symmetry.space_group_name_H-M   'P 1'
#
loop_
_entity.id
_entity.type
_entity.pdbx_description
1 polymer ?
#
loop_
_entity_poly.entity_id
_entity_poly.type
_entity_poly.pdbx_seq_one_letter_code
_entity_poly.pdbx_strand_id
1 'polypeptide(L)'
;MKHAFTVLKSTFCLAISASLIACGSGSSSNTTAAPGNNGGLDCFADGATVANTTEGSGIALFFNAIIYPSNTNTGTPWTFLLPAALDLKGTPNYNYTTCAAKYDTIINTVIAQDRNRNGTFNEGSNDTYAALRSAVATSTAPFVGLDTFYWAADNLGLSGNTTSLTASAFKSALDTKCAGTVGGLNDNLNTTGVCPNGTYMHNFLWRKDGLFTNNGNANFVGVQPSGGNPGLTWTRGYLLKAYSNRPSVEPGVWTAVFDAGSSGTRVSLYHVTPGPKAVVTLQGKTISYKKGDSGINDFMAGNGWIDPNSFTNKVVPPGCSGTTNLGQDQVGPCVLQPLLDDVTNLLGVDVPTAQVKVELFATAGMRTEEIKNGGAFTSAEIANFYSKMKQYVSSTPIGDGVVYSNVGQFKTINGNSEEGVWSWINLNDVYYDTFSTYGSCGNNQIGDFEVGGSSMQVAFPTNAVASDAANIYNVNINGCSINVYSKTFLGLGGDDARKFMRAYKY
;
A
#
# COMPACT_ATOMS: atom_id res chain seq x y z
N MET A 1 13.76 60.35 50.47
CA MET A 1 15.19 60.15 50.81
C MET A 1 15.58 58.76 50.29
N LYS A 2 16.31 58.69 49.16
CA LYS A 2 17.71 58.16 49.04
C LYS A 2 17.82 56.66 49.40
N HIS A 3 18.31 55.71 48.61
CA HIS A 3 19.20 55.65 47.43
C HIS A 3 18.91 54.29 46.70
N ALA A 4 18.75 54.23 45.38
CA ALA A 4 19.77 54.07 44.32
C ALA A 4 20.44 52.67 44.23
N PHE A 5 20.25 51.97 43.12
CA PHE A 5 21.31 51.23 42.40
C PHE A 5 20.92 51.05 40.92
N THR A 6 21.93 50.86 40.10
CA THR A 6 22.10 51.44 38.76
C THR A 6 22.09 50.37 37.67
N VAL A 7 21.37 50.67 36.58
CA VAL A 7 21.61 50.41 35.14
C VAL A 7 22.48 49.21 34.71
N LEU A 8 21.92 48.37 33.83
CA LEU A 8 22.59 48.00 32.58
C LEU A 8 21.57 47.91 31.42
N LYS A 9 21.83 48.72 30.38
CA LYS A 9 21.11 48.76 29.10
C LYS A 9 21.71 47.73 28.15
N SER A 10 20.88 47.04 27.37
CA SER A 10 21.24 46.68 25.99
C SER A 10 20.02 46.73 25.09
N THR A 11 20.04 47.74 24.23
CA THR A 11 19.15 48.02 23.11
C THR A 11 19.29 46.95 22.03
N PHE A 12 18.20 46.42 21.48
CA PHE A 12 18.14 46.07 20.06
C PHE A 12 16.71 46.28 19.55
N CYS A 13 16.59 47.15 18.56
CA CYS A 13 15.37 47.57 17.90
C CYS A 13 15.43 47.16 16.43
N LEU A 14 14.28 46.79 15.89
CA LEU A 14 13.84 46.72 14.48
C LEU A 14 14.63 45.82 13.51
N ALA A 15 13.92 44.94 12.79
CA ALA A 15 13.07 45.31 11.66
C ALA A 15 12.21 44.13 11.18
N ILE A 16 10.90 44.37 11.07
CA ILE A 16 9.96 43.59 10.27
C ILE A 16 9.97 44.20 8.87
N SER A 17 10.15 43.41 7.82
CA SER A 17 9.72 43.77 6.46
C SER A 17 9.53 42.53 5.58
N ALA A 18 8.41 42.55 4.89
CA ALA A 18 7.83 41.60 3.94
C ALA A 18 8.77 40.97 2.92
N SER A 19 8.39 39.78 2.43
CA SER A 19 8.61 39.37 1.03
C SER A 19 7.52 38.38 0.59
N LEU A 20 6.62 38.88 -0.26
CA LEU A 20 5.73 38.10 -1.12
C LEU A 20 6.53 37.46 -2.28
N ILE A 21 6.07 36.27 -2.68
CA ILE A 21 5.90 35.74 -4.05
C ILE A 21 6.95 36.14 -5.11
N ALA A 22 7.69 35.14 -5.59
CA ALA A 22 8.15 35.09 -6.98
C ALA A 22 8.12 33.63 -7.47
N CYS A 23 7.22 33.35 -8.41
CA CYS A 23 7.28 32.19 -9.29
C CYS A 23 8.56 32.27 -10.14
N GLY A 24 9.41 31.25 -10.03
CA GLY A 24 10.58 31.07 -10.89
C GLY A 24 10.33 29.96 -11.89
N SER A 25 9.97 30.35 -13.11
CA SER A 25 10.03 29.55 -14.32
C SER A 25 11.46 29.06 -14.60
N GLY A 26 11.59 27.77 -14.95
CA GLY A 26 12.65 27.21 -15.80
C GLY A 26 14.08 27.67 -15.54
N SER A 27 14.81 26.94 -14.70
CA SER A 27 16.27 26.94 -14.76
C SER A 27 16.79 25.52 -14.64
N SER A 28 17.38 25.04 -15.72
CA SER A 28 18.23 23.85 -15.78
C SER A 28 19.43 24.05 -14.86
N SER A 29 19.27 23.73 -13.57
CA SER A 29 20.39 23.64 -12.66
C SER A 29 21.02 22.26 -12.78
N ASN A 30 22.25 22.25 -13.33
CA ASN A 30 23.21 21.18 -13.07
C ASN A 30 23.46 21.15 -11.56
N THR A 31 22.61 20.43 -10.84
CA THR A 31 22.92 20.00 -9.48
C THR A 31 23.94 18.87 -9.63
N THR A 32 25.18 19.14 -9.23
CA THR A 32 26.15 18.09 -8.97
C THR A 32 25.48 17.09 -8.03
N ALA A 33 25.21 15.88 -8.56
CA ALA A 33 24.52 14.83 -7.82
C ALA A 33 25.19 14.66 -6.46
N ALA A 34 24.39 14.69 -5.40
CA ALA A 34 24.87 14.38 -4.06
C ALA A 34 25.65 13.05 -4.12
N PRO A 35 26.87 12.99 -3.55
CA PRO A 35 27.70 11.79 -3.61
C PRO A 35 27.05 10.65 -2.83
N GLY A 36 26.31 9.78 -3.53
CA GLY A 36 25.65 8.64 -2.91
C GLY A 36 24.39 8.14 -3.59
N ASN A 37 23.60 9.02 -4.22
CA ASN A 37 22.39 8.62 -4.94
C ASN A 37 22.75 8.13 -6.35
N ASN A 38 22.98 6.81 -6.49
CA ASN A 38 23.22 6.16 -7.79
C ASN A 38 21.95 5.54 -8.40
N GLY A 39 20.76 5.73 -7.79
CA GLY A 39 19.53 5.07 -8.22
C GLY A 39 19.49 3.57 -7.89
N GLY A 40 20.36 3.08 -7.03
CA GLY A 40 20.36 1.68 -6.59
C GLY A 40 21.09 0.70 -7.51
N LEU A 41 22.13 1.13 -8.25
CA LEU A 41 22.84 0.29 -9.25
C LEU A 41 23.22 -1.10 -8.76
N ASP A 42 23.64 -1.23 -7.51
CA ASP A 42 24.05 -2.48 -6.88
C ASP A 42 22.89 -3.41 -6.48
N CYS A 43 21.65 -2.96 -6.66
CA CYS A 43 20.46 -3.78 -6.48
C CYS A 43 19.87 -4.30 -7.80
N PHE A 44 20.33 -3.79 -8.95
CA PHE A 44 19.87 -4.23 -10.26
C PHE A 44 20.94 -5.06 -10.96
N ALA A 45 20.50 -6.09 -11.68
CA ALA A 45 21.37 -6.95 -12.47
C ALA A 45 21.64 -6.36 -13.86
N ASP A 46 22.55 -7.01 -14.60
CA ASP A 46 22.87 -6.64 -15.97
C ASP A 46 21.62 -6.60 -16.85
N GLY A 47 21.53 -5.66 -17.78
CA GLY A 47 20.35 -5.44 -18.64
C GLY A 47 19.36 -4.39 -18.12
N ALA A 48 19.48 -3.98 -16.84
CA ALA A 48 18.75 -2.83 -16.34
C ALA A 48 19.29 -1.52 -16.95
N THR A 49 18.36 -0.65 -17.34
CA THR A 49 18.59 0.67 -17.95
C THR A 49 17.64 1.67 -17.30
N VAL A 50 17.85 2.97 -17.53
CA VAL A 50 16.88 3.98 -17.05
C VAL A 50 15.48 3.67 -17.58
N ALA A 51 15.34 3.44 -18.89
CA ALA A 51 14.04 3.24 -19.55
C ALA A 51 13.23 2.06 -18.97
N ASN A 52 13.88 0.93 -18.68
CA ASN A 52 13.19 -0.26 -18.16
C ASN A 52 13.17 -0.33 -16.62
N THR A 53 13.68 0.70 -15.92
CA THR A 53 13.62 0.79 -14.46
C THR A 53 12.95 2.07 -13.95
N THR A 54 12.56 3.03 -14.79
CA THR A 54 11.90 4.26 -14.31
C THR A 54 10.67 3.94 -13.46
N GLU A 55 10.57 4.56 -12.29
CA GLU A 55 9.39 4.45 -11.42
C GLU A 55 8.22 5.22 -12.02
N GLY A 56 6.99 4.73 -11.85
CA GLY A 56 5.80 5.44 -12.30
C GLY A 56 5.48 6.69 -11.45
N SER A 57 5.96 6.73 -10.21
CA SER A 57 5.69 7.83 -9.27
C SER A 57 6.88 8.10 -8.35
N GLY A 58 6.87 9.30 -7.74
CA GLY A 58 7.89 9.75 -6.80
C GLY A 58 7.78 9.10 -5.42
N ILE A 59 8.50 9.68 -4.45
CA ILE A 59 8.45 9.25 -3.04
C ILE A 59 8.66 10.44 -2.08
N ALA A 60 7.93 10.46 -0.97
CA ALA A 60 8.16 11.38 0.13
C ALA A 60 9.24 10.85 1.09
N LEU A 61 10.33 11.59 1.27
CA LEU A 61 11.46 11.26 2.13
C LEU A 61 11.33 11.90 3.52
N PHE A 62 11.17 11.07 4.54
CA PHE A 62 11.31 11.52 5.93
C PHE A 62 12.75 11.96 6.23
N PHE A 63 12.90 12.76 7.29
CA PHE A 63 14.23 13.12 7.77
C PHE A 63 14.97 11.90 8.30
N ASN A 64 16.11 11.59 7.71
CA ASN A 64 17.05 10.62 8.25
C ASN A 64 18.45 10.89 7.70
N ALA A 65 19.36 11.36 8.54
CA ALA A 65 20.72 11.72 8.10
C ALA A 65 21.58 10.52 7.64
N ILE A 66 21.19 9.28 7.99
CA ILE A 66 21.90 8.06 7.57
C ILE A 66 21.49 7.67 6.15
N ILE A 67 20.19 7.69 5.86
CA ILE A 67 19.64 7.31 4.56
C ILE A 67 19.69 8.49 3.58
N TYR A 68 19.42 9.71 4.05
CA TYR A 68 19.28 10.93 3.24
C TYR A 68 20.12 12.07 3.85
N PRO A 69 21.46 12.00 3.82
CA PRO A 69 22.33 13.01 4.42
C PRO A 69 22.13 14.42 3.83
N SER A 70 21.62 14.53 2.59
CA SER A 70 21.33 15.84 1.97
C SER A 70 19.91 16.32 2.22
N ASN A 71 19.02 15.50 2.80
CA ASN A 71 17.67 15.92 3.17
C ASN A 71 17.73 16.73 4.48
N THR A 72 17.71 18.06 4.36
CA THR A 72 17.73 18.98 5.52
C THR A 72 16.34 19.28 6.08
N ASN A 73 15.27 18.78 5.44
CA ASN A 73 13.91 18.97 5.94
C ASN A 73 13.66 18.06 7.14
N THR A 74 13.59 18.67 8.32
CA THR A 74 13.32 17.99 9.60
C THR A 74 11.83 17.98 9.98
N GLY A 75 10.98 18.65 9.18
CA GLY A 75 9.55 18.82 9.44
C GLY A 75 8.66 18.08 8.45
N THR A 76 7.36 18.11 8.72
CA THR A 76 6.30 17.70 7.80
C THR A 76 5.73 18.95 7.09
N PRO A 77 5.39 18.90 5.80
CA PRO A 77 5.51 17.74 4.91
C PRO A 77 6.96 17.43 4.58
N TRP A 78 7.21 16.15 4.32
CA TRP A 78 8.51 15.62 3.96
C TRP A 78 8.97 16.06 2.56
N THR A 79 10.28 15.95 2.29
CA THR A 79 10.84 16.28 0.97
C THR A 79 10.38 15.26 -0.06
N PHE A 80 9.75 15.70 -1.15
CA PHE A 80 9.30 14.80 -2.22
C PHE A 80 10.35 14.70 -3.34
N LEU A 81 10.68 13.47 -3.74
CA LEU A 81 11.48 13.20 -4.93
C LEU A 81 10.59 12.80 -6.10
N LEU A 82 10.79 13.47 -7.24
CA LEU A 82 10.18 13.08 -8.51
C LEU A 82 10.76 11.74 -9.00
N PRO A 83 10.03 10.99 -9.85
CA PRO A 83 10.50 9.71 -10.38
C PRO A 83 11.90 9.76 -11.00
N ALA A 84 12.19 10.80 -11.80
CA ALA A 84 13.48 10.96 -12.47
C ALA A 84 14.67 11.12 -11.49
N ALA A 85 14.44 11.54 -10.25
CA ALA A 85 15.48 11.61 -9.23
C ALA A 85 15.94 10.22 -8.74
N LEU A 86 15.16 9.18 -9.05
CA LEU A 86 15.39 7.78 -8.69
C LEU A 86 16.04 6.99 -9.84
N ASP A 87 16.21 7.58 -11.02
CA ASP A 87 16.79 6.92 -12.19
C ASP A 87 18.21 6.38 -11.93
N LEU A 88 18.54 5.28 -12.59
CA LEU A 88 19.88 4.67 -12.51
C LEU A 88 20.94 5.64 -13.04
N LYS A 89 22.04 5.79 -12.29
CA LYS A 89 23.16 6.69 -12.66
C LYS A 89 24.44 5.93 -12.99
N GLY A 90 24.35 4.97 -13.91
CA GLY A 90 25.49 4.16 -14.35
C GLY A 90 25.10 2.76 -14.81
N THR A 91 26.09 1.89 -14.97
CA THR A 91 25.90 0.48 -15.29
C THR A 91 25.54 -0.30 -14.02
N PRO A 92 24.43 -1.07 -14.02
CA PRO A 92 24.09 -1.96 -12.92
C PRO A 92 25.22 -2.95 -12.61
N ASN A 93 25.33 -3.36 -11.35
CA ASN A 93 26.25 -4.42 -10.94
C ASN A 93 25.71 -5.05 -9.66
N TYR A 94 24.79 -6.00 -9.80
CA TYR A 94 24.07 -6.58 -8.68
C TYR A 94 25.05 -7.14 -7.63
N ASN A 95 24.84 -6.71 -6.39
CA ASN A 95 25.55 -7.21 -5.23
C ASN A 95 24.55 -7.38 -4.08
N TYR A 96 24.23 -8.64 -3.77
CA TYR A 96 23.28 -8.98 -2.72
C TYR A 96 23.66 -8.31 -1.38
N THR A 97 24.94 -8.32 -1.00
CA THR A 97 25.39 -7.82 0.30
C THR A 97 25.17 -6.32 0.45
N THR A 98 25.55 -5.52 -0.54
CA THR A 98 25.36 -4.06 -0.47
C THR A 98 23.88 -3.69 -0.60
N CYS A 99 23.14 -4.40 -1.47
CA CYS A 99 21.71 -4.19 -1.62
C CYS A 99 20.92 -4.53 -0.33
N ALA A 100 21.21 -5.68 0.29
CA ALA A 100 20.59 -6.10 1.54
C ALA A 100 20.91 -5.14 2.69
N ALA A 101 22.13 -4.59 2.75
CA ALA A 101 22.50 -3.59 3.75
C ALA A 101 21.67 -2.30 3.63
N LYS A 102 21.35 -1.85 2.41
CA LYS A 102 20.43 -0.71 2.23
C LYS A 102 19.04 -1.02 2.77
N TYR A 103 18.50 -2.20 2.41
CA TYR A 103 17.19 -2.62 2.90
C TYR A 103 17.17 -2.79 4.41
N ASP A 104 18.25 -3.27 5.05
CA ASP A 104 18.34 -3.33 6.51
C ASP A 104 18.15 -1.95 7.16
N THR A 105 18.91 -0.95 6.70
CA THR A 105 18.76 0.43 7.16
C THR A 105 17.35 0.97 6.92
N ILE A 106 16.79 0.75 5.72
CA ILE A 106 15.44 1.22 5.35
C ILE A 106 14.38 0.58 6.23
N ILE A 107 14.40 -0.75 6.38
CA ILE A 107 13.43 -1.50 7.18
C ILE A 107 13.43 -1.00 8.61
N ASN A 108 14.60 -0.95 9.26
CA ASN A 108 14.70 -0.53 10.66
C ASN A 108 14.25 0.93 10.83
N THR A 109 14.63 1.79 9.89
CA THR A 109 14.31 3.22 9.97
C THR A 109 12.83 3.50 9.72
N VAL A 110 12.23 2.86 8.71
CA VAL A 110 10.82 3.05 8.37
C VAL A 110 9.94 2.52 9.50
N ILE A 111 10.22 1.34 10.04
CA ILE A 111 9.46 0.79 11.17
C ILE A 111 9.47 1.73 12.37
N ALA A 112 10.60 2.37 12.64
CA ALA A 112 10.77 3.28 13.77
C ALA A 112 10.14 4.67 13.58
N GLN A 113 9.56 4.97 12.41
CA GLN A 113 8.89 6.26 12.17
C GLN A 113 7.61 6.39 12.99
N ASP A 114 7.31 7.61 13.44
CA ASP A 114 6.12 7.92 14.23
C ASP A 114 4.80 7.53 13.52
N ARG A 115 4.77 7.65 12.18
CA ARG A 115 3.63 7.22 11.35
C ARG A 115 3.31 5.73 11.39
N ASN A 116 4.21 4.92 11.93
CA ASN A 116 4.07 3.47 12.06
C ASN A 116 3.75 3.04 13.50
N ARG A 117 3.50 4.00 14.40
CA ARG A 117 2.85 3.75 15.70
C ARG A 117 1.38 3.38 15.46
N ASN A 118 0.93 2.29 16.08
CA ASN A 118 -0.43 1.73 16.06
C ASN A 118 -1.26 2.03 14.78
N GLY A 119 -0.83 1.50 13.63
CA GLY A 119 -1.70 1.40 12.46
C GLY A 119 -2.04 2.74 11.82
N THR A 120 -1.08 3.66 11.78
CA THR A 120 -1.15 4.96 11.06
C THR A 120 -2.00 6.04 11.74
N PHE A 121 -2.41 5.82 12.99
CA PHE A 121 -3.02 6.83 13.86
C PHE A 121 -2.03 7.52 14.80
N ASN A 122 -0.74 7.14 14.74
CA ASN A 122 0.35 7.67 15.57
C ASN A 122 0.21 7.39 17.07
N GLU A 123 -0.58 6.38 17.44
CA GLU A 123 -0.84 6.07 18.85
C GLU A 123 0.18 5.06 19.40
N GLY A 124 0.56 5.20 20.66
CA GLY A 124 1.50 4.28 21.33
C GLY A 124 2.98 4.57 21.05
N SER A 125 3.83 3.60 21.37
CA SER A 125 5.29 3.70 21.24
C SER A 125 5.78 3.42 19.82
N ASN A 126 6.96 3.94 19.48
CA ASN A 126 7.65 3.57 18.25
C ASN A 126 7.87 2.06 18.18
N ASP A 127 7.61 1.51 17.01
CA ASP A 127 7.84 0.10 16.75
C ASP A 127 9.31 -0.14 16.37
N THR A 128 9.74 -1.39 16.46
CA THR A 128 11.08 -1.78 16.00
C THR A 128 10.97 -3.12 15.29
N TYR A 129 11.89 -3.39 14.37
CA TYR A 129 11.93 -4.70 13.74
C TYR A 129 12.12 -5.83 14.79
N ALA A 130 12.85 -5.56 15.87
CA ALA A 130 13.00 -6.51 16.98
C ALA A 130 11.69 -6.79 17.73
N ALA A 131 10.83 -5.77 17.90
CA ALA A 131 9.50 -5.93 18.49
C ALA A 131 8.58 -6.74 17.55
N LEU A 132 8.57 -6.43 16.25
CA LEU A 132 7.85 -7.24 15.26
C LEU A 132 8.32 -8.69 15.25
N ARG A 133 9.64 -8.91 15.25
CA ARG A 133 10.25 -10.24 15.33
C ARG A 133 9.78 -10.99 16.58
N SER A 134 9.76 -10.31 17.73
CA SER A 134 9.29 -10.88 19.00
C SER A 134 7.80 -11.24 18.94
N ALA A 135 6.96 -10.40 18.32
CA ALA A 135 5.55 -10.69 18.12
C ALA A 135 5.36 -11.93 17.22
N VAL A 136 6.05 -11.97 16.07
CA VAL A 136 6.01 -13.12 15.15
C VAL A 136 6.45 -14.41 15.83
N ALA A 137 7.46 -14.35 16.71
CA ALA A 137 7.96 -15.51 17.46
C ALA A 137 6.91 -16.17 18.36
N THR A 138 5.85 -15.45 18.72
CA THR A 138 4.73 -15.99 19.52
C THR A 138 3.73 -16.80 18.70
N SER A 139 3.77 -16.67 17.36
CA SER A 139 2.88 -17.41 16.48
C SER A 139 3.26 -18.89 16.43
N THR A 140 2.24 -19.74 16.46
CA THR A 140 2.36 -21.18 16.17
C THR A 140 1.86 -21.54 14.77
N ALA A 141 1.22 -20.59 14.08
CA ALA A 141 0.76 -20.77 12.71
C ALA A 141 1.92 -20.53 11.72
N PRO A 142 1.95 -21.25 10.59
CA PRO A 142 2.84 -20.91 9.48
C PRO A 142 2.46 -19.56 8.87
N PHE A 143 3.31 -19.03 7.99
CA PHE A 143 3.10 -17.76 7.30
C PHE A 143 3.28 -17.88 5.79
N VAL A 144 2.48 -17.14 5.03
CA VAL A 144 2.67 -16.98 3.57
C VAL A 144 2.81 -15.52 3.18
N GLY A 145 3.49 -15.26 2.06
CA GLY A 145 3.58 -13.93 1.45
C GLY A 145 2.53 -13.73 0.37
N LEU A 146 1.95 -12.54 0.32
CA LEU A 146 0.98 -12.10 -0.70
C LEU A 146 1.58 -10.95 -1.52
N ASP A 147 0.91 -10.63 -2.63
CA ASP A 147 1.19 -9.49 -3.51
C ASP A 147 2.68 -9.34 -3.90
N THR A 148 3.39 -8.29 -3.49
CA THR A 148 4.81 -8.10 -3.88
C THR A 148 5.68 -9.32 -3.53
N PHE A 149 5.43 -9.99 -2.40
CA PHE A 149 6.18 -11.20 -2.05
C PHE A 149 5.82 -12.38 -2.93
N TYR A 150 4.56 -12.51 -3.34
CA TYR A 150 4.16 -13.48 -4.36
C TYR A 150 4.89 -13.21 -5.68
N TRP A 151 4.88 -11.97 -6.18
CA TRP A 151 5.53 -11.62 -7.45
C TRP A 151 7.06 -11.73 -7.39
N ALA A 152 7.67 -11.45 -6.24
CA ALA A 152 9.09 -11.69 -6.03
C ALA A 152 9.44 -13.19 -6.16
N ALA A 153 8.64 -14.07 -5.57
CA ALA A 153 8.80 -15.52 -5.71
C ALA A 153 8.45 -16.02 -7.13
N ASP A 154 7.40 -15.49 -7.76
CA ASP A 154 6.96 -15.83 -9.11
C ASP A 154 8.03 -15.53 -10.16
N ASN A 155 8.64 -14.35 -10.09
CA ASN A 155 9.75 -13.94 -10.96
C ASN A 155 11.02 -14.81 -10.80
N LEU A 156 11.12 -15.55 -9.69
CA LEU A 156 12.17 -16.53 -9.42
C LEU A 156 11.74 -17.97 -9.75
N GLY A 157 10.53 -18.19 -10.27
CA GLY A 157 9.99 -19.51 -10.58
C GLY A 157 9.56 -20.31 -9.35
N LEU A 158 9.24 -19.63 -8.24
CA LEU A 158 8.96 -20.24 -6.94
C LEU A 158 7.51 -20.08 -6.47
N SER A 159 6.62 -19.48 -7.27
CA SER A 159 5.21 -19.25 -6.93
C SER A 159 4.40 -20.53 -6.71
N GLY A 160 4.83 -21.67 -7.27
CA GLY A 160 4.23 -22.99 -7.01
C GLY A 160 4.48 -23.52 -5.59
N ASN A 161 5.40 -22.93 -4.83
CA ASN A 161 5.69 -23.31 -3.44
C ASN A 161 4.73 -22.59 -2.49
N THR A 162 3.51 -23.09 -2.39
CA THR A 162 2.49 -22.52 -1.50
C THR A 162 2.72 -22.85 -0.03
N THR A 163 3.44 -23.94 0.28
CA THR A 163 3.70 -24.41 1.66
C THR A 163 5.08 -25.06 1.88
N SER A 164 5.99 -24.98 0.90
CA SER A 164 7.31 -25.63 0.92
C SER A 164 8.50 -24.70 0.60
N LEU A 165 8.30 -23.39 0.58
CA LEU A 165 9.35 -22.43 0.26
C LEU A 165 10.34 -22.29 1.43
N THR A 166 11.63 -22.48 1.16
CA THR A 166 12.69 -22.31 2.16
C THR A 166 13.57 -21.10 1.84
N ALA A 167 14.20 -20.53 2.87
CA ALA A 167 15.14 -19.43 2.72
C ALA A 167 16.28 -19.76 1.74
N SER A 168 16.84 -20.97 1.82
CA SER A 168 17.94 -21.42 0.96
C SER A 168 17.51 -21.58 -0.50
N ALA A 169 16.34 -22.18 -0.76
CA ALA A 169 15.81 -22.30 -2.11
C ALA A 169 15.55 -20.93 -2.73
N PHE A 170 14.93 -20.01 -1.97
CA PHE A 170 14.69 -18.65 -2.41
C PHE A 170 16.00 -17.91 -2.73
N LYS A 171 16.97 -17.95 -1.81
CA LYS A 171 18.27 -17.28 -1.99
C LYS A 171 19.05 -17.84 -3.18
N SER A 172 19.04 -19.16 -3.39
CA SER A 172 19.70 -19.79 -4.52
C SER A 172 19.08 -19.37 -5.86
N ALA A 173 17.75 -19.29 -5.93
CA ALA A 173 17.07 -18.82 -7.13
C ALA A 173 17.36 -17.34 -7.40
N LEU A 174 17.37 -16.50 -6.36
CA LEU A 174 17.72 -15.08 -6.44
C LEU A 174 19.15 -14.89 -6.96
N ASP A 175 20.13 -15.58 -6.38
CA ASP A 175 21.53 -15.49 -6.81
C ASP A 175 21.71 -15.94 -8.25
N THR A 176 21.06 -17.04 -8.64
CA THR A 176 21.11 -17.56 -10.02
C THR A 176 20.52 -16.54 -11.00
N LYS A 177 19.35 -15.98 -10.67
CA LYS A 177 18.66 -15.01 -11.53
C LYS A 177 19.47 -13.72 -11.69
N CYS A 178 20.01 -13.19 -10.58
CA CYS A 178 20.65 -11.88 -10.53
C CYS A 178 22.15 -11.91 -10.86
N ALA A 179 22.77 -13.08 -10.99
CA ALA A 179 24.10 -13.23 -11.58
C ALA A 179 24.09 -13.14 -13.11
N GLY A 180 22.92 -13.27 -13.75
CA GLY A 180 22.75 -13.15 -15.20
C GLY A 180 22.18 -11.80 -15.64
N THR A 181 21.86 -11.70 -16.93
CA THR A 181 21.11 -10.57 -17.48
C THR A 181 19.63 -10.69 -17.12
N VAL A 182 19.09 -9.67 -16.47
CA VAL A 182 17.68 -9.55 -16.13
C VAL A 182 17.06 -8.43 -16.98
N GLY A 183 16.24 -8.86 -17.92
CA GLY A 183 15.50 -7.99 -18.83
C GLY A 183 16.28 -7.58 -20.08
N GLY A 184 15.60 -6.81 -20.94
CA GLY A 184 16.10 -6.22 -22.17
C GLY A 184 15.51 -4.83 -22.41
N LEU A 185 15.81 -4.23 -23.58
CA LEU A 185 15.42 -2.84 -23.90
C LEU A 185 13.90 -2.58 -23.89
N ASN A 186 13.09 -3.63 -24.09
CA ASN A 186 11.63 -3.54 -24.14
C ASN A 186 10.94 -4.03 -22.85
N ASP A 187 11.71 -4.45 -21.86
CA ASP A 187 11.15 -4.86 -20.57
C ASP A 187 10.76 -3.63 -19.73
N ASN A 188 10.04 -3.88 -18.65
CA ASN A 188 9.61 -2.87 -17.70
C ASN A 188 10.10 -3.20 -16.28
N LEU A 189 9.78 -2.31 -15.34
CA LEU A 189 10.19 -2.42 -13.95
C LEU A 189 9.70 -3.70 -13.25
N ASN A 190 8.61 -4.33 -13.71
CA ASN A 190 8.14 -5.59 -13.13
C ASN A 190 9.10 -6.74 -13.42
N THR A 191 9.71 -6.74 -14.61
CA THR A 191 10.72 -7.73 -15.01
C THR A 191 12.08 -7.42 -14.38
N THR A 192 12.55 -6.17 -14.51
CA THR A 192 13.89 -5.76 -14.05
C THR A 192 13.99 -5.59 -12.54
N GLY A 193 12.85 -5.39 -11.87
CA GLY A 193 12.72 -5.27 -10.42
C GLY A 193 12.84 -6.58 -9.63
N VAL A 194 13.04 -7.74 -10.27
CA VAL A 194 13.16 -9.03 -9.56
C VAL A 194 14.30 -9.04 -8.53
N CYS A 195 15.46 -8.46 -8.85
CA CYS A 195 16.61 -8.44 -7.96
C CYS A 195 16.41 -7.56 -6.72
N PRO A 196 15.96 -6.28 -6.84
CA PRO A 196 15.66 -5.48 -5.65
C PRO A 196 14.49 -6.06 -4.85
N ASN A 197 13.40 -6.50 -5.49
CA ASN A 197 12.23 -7.04 -4.78
C ASN A 197 12.55 -8.38 -4.08
N GLY A 198 13.31 -9.27 -4.72
CA GLY A 198 13.77 -10.52 -4.11
C GLY A 198 14.76 -10.28 -2.97
N THR A 199 15.67 -9.31 -3.10
CA THR A 199 16.56 -8.92 -2.01
C THR A 199 15.77 -8.34 -0.84
N TYR A 200 14.76 -7.51 -1.11
CA TYR A 200 13.87 -6.97 -0.08
C TYR A 200 13.15 -8.07 0.68
N MET A 201 12.46 -8.99 -0.01
CA MET A 201 11.77 -10.13 0.60
C MET A 201 12.73 -10.98 1.43
N HIS A 202 13.86 -11.39 0.85
CA HIS A 202 14.82 -12.24 1.56
C HIS A 202 15.41 -11.53 2.79
N ASN A 203 15.79 -10.26 2.67
CA ASN A 203 16.33 -9.51 3.79
C ASN A 203 15.28 -9.28 4.89
N PHE A 204 14.03 -9.00 4.51
CA PHE A 204 12.94 -8.79 5.47
C PHE A 204 12.57 -10.08 6.21
N LEU A 205 12.64 -11.25 5.57
CA LEU A 205 12.22 -12.53 6.17
C LEU A 205 13.37 -13.29 6.86
N TRP A 206 14.55 -13.35 6.22
CA TRP A 206 15.59 -14.33 6.51
C TRP A 206 17.00 -13.74 6.69
N ARG A 207 17.14 -12.44 6.98
CA ARG A 207 18.42 -11.90 7.45
C ARG A 207 18.88 -12.59 8.75
N LYS A 208 20.12 -12.35 9.21
CA LYS A 208 20.70 -12.98 10.41
C LYS A 208 19.76 -12.90 11.63
N ASP A 209 19.16 -11.74 11.85
CA ASP A 209 18.15 -11.49 12.88
C ASP A 209 16.77 -11.31 12.26
N GLY A 210 16.47 -12.09 11.21
CA GLY A 210 15.22 -12.04 10.45
C GLY A 210 14.02 -12.59 11.22
N LEU A 211 12.81 -12.33 10.72
CA LEU A 211 11.56 -12.81 11.29
C LEU A 211 11.48 -14.34 11.38
N PHE A 212 12.16 -15.05 10.47
CA PHE A 212 12.12 -16.51 10.36
C PHE A 212 13.51 -17.16 10.52
N THR A 213 14.47 -16.42 11.07
CA THR A 213 15.81 -16.94 11.39
C THR A 213 15.94 -17.13 12.89
N ASN A 214 15.98 -18.39 13.34
CA ASN A 214 16.10 -18.77 14.77
C ASN A 214 15.10 -18.02 15.67
N ASN A 215 13.82 -17.96 15.25
CA ASN A 215 12.81 -17.10 15.88
C ASN A 215 11.58 -17.89 16.37
N GLY A 216 11.80 -18.75 17.37
CA GLY A 216 10.74 -19.59 17.93
C GLY A 216 10.24 -20.63 16.92
N ASN A 217 8.93 -20.88 16.94
CA ASN A 217 8.27 -21.86 16.05
C ASN A 217 7.69 -21.23 14.78
N ALA A 218 7.81 -19.90 14.61
CA ALA A 218 7.29 -19.22 13.45
C ALA A 218 8.06 -19.63 12.20
N ASN A 219 7.33 -19.98 11.13
CA ASN A 219 7.92 -20.39 9.87
C ASN A 219 7.21 -19.74 8.68
N PHE A 220 7.98 -19.29 7.70
CA PHE A 220 7.47 -18.83 6.42
C PHE A 220 7.49 -19.99 5.44
N VAL A 221 6.32 -20.39 4.96
CA VAL A 221 6.16 -21.64 4.21
C VAL A 221 5.91 -21.42 2.74
N GLY A 222 5.57 -20.22 2.27
CA GLY A 222 5.26 -20.05 0.86
C GLY A 222 4.69 -18.70 0.49
N VAL A 223 4.14 -18.63 -0.72
CA VAL A 223 3.42 -17.47 -1.21
C VAL A 223 2.07 -17.90 -1.79
N GLN A 224 1.11 -16.99 -1.83
CA GLN A 224 -0.21 -17.24 -2.43
C GLN A 224 -0.54 -16.15 -3.46
N PRO A 225 -1.13 -16.51 -4.61
CA PRO A 225 -1.48 -15.53 -5.63
C PRO A 225 -2.61 -14.62 -5.11
N SER A 226 -2.44 -13.32 -5.32
CA SER A 226 -3.47 -12.32 -5.04
C SER A 226 -4.47 -12.13 -6.19
N GLY A 227 -4.13 -12.56 -7.41
CA GLY A 227 -5.02 -12.49 -8.58
C GLY A 227 -5.83 -13.78 -8.82
N GLY A 228 -6.93 -13.67 -9.57
CA GLY A 228 -7.79 -14.80 -9.99
C GLY A 228 -9.21 -14.74 -9.40
N ASN A 229 -10.00 -15.80 -9.64
CA ASN A 229 -11.33 -15.99 -9.04
C ASN A 229 -11.29 -17.25 -8.14
N PRO A 230 -11.54 -17.14 -6.82
CA PRO A 230 -12.03 -15.94 -6.13
C PRO A 230 -10.97 -14.86 -5.87
N GLY A 231 -9.67 -15.19 -5.97
CA GLY A 231 -8.55 -14.25 -5.76
C GLY A 231 -8.42 -13.75 -4.31
N LEU A 232 -7.25 -13.21 -3.95
CA LEU A 232 -7.09 -12.54 -2.65
C LEU A 232 -7.28 -11.05 -2.81
N THR A 233 -8.44 -10.57 -2.38
CA THR A 233 -8.74 -9.16 -2.20
C THR A 233 -9.16 -8.91 -0.75
N TRP A 234 -8.58 -7.92 -0.09
CA TRP A 234 -9.06 -7.51 1.23
C TRP A 234 -10.53 -7.07 1.18
N THR A 235 -11.02 -6.60 0.02
CA THR A 235 -12.44 -6.22 -0.18
C THR A 235 -13.39 -7.39 0.04
N ARG A 236 -13.02 -8.61 -0.36
CA ARG A 236 -13.83 -9.82 -0.07
C ARG A 236 -13.82 -10.14 1.43
N GLY A 237 -12.66 -10.02 2.08
CA GLY A 237 -12.55 -10.21 3.53
C GLY A 237 -13.34 -9.18 4.34
N TYR A 238 -13.36 -7.93 3.89
CA TYR A 238 -14.25 -6.88 4.40
C TYR A 238 -15.72 -7.31 4.32
N LEU A 239 -16.19 -7.75 3.16
CA LEU A 239 -17.58 -8.17 2.97
C LEU A 239 -17.92 -9.40 3.81
N LEU A 240 -17.00 -10.37 3.91
CA LEU A 240 -17.18 -11.55 4.74
C LEU A 240 -17.34 -11.14 6.22
N LYS A 241 -16.48 -10.25 6.73
CA LYS A 241 -16.59 -9.72 8.09
C LYS A 241 -17.87 -8.90 8.28
N ALA A 242 -18.22 -8.07 7.30
CA ALA A 242 -19.34 -7.15 7.40
C ALA A 242 -20.68 -7.89 7.41
N TYR A 243 -20.87 -8.91 6.57
CA TYR A 243 -22.16 -9.57 6.36
C TYR A 243 -22.31 -10.93 7.05
N SER A 244 -21.25 -11.47 7.66
CA SER A 244 -21.35 -12.66 8.52
C SER A 244 -22.04 -12.32 9.85
N ASN A 245 -22.64 -13.33 10.47
CA ASN A 245 -23.46 -13.22 11.68
C ASN A 245 -24.63 -12.23 11.56
N ARG A 246 -25.13 -12.01 10.34
CA ARG A 246 -26.36 -11.26 10.07
C ARG A 246 -27.49 -12.20 9.65
N PRO A 247 -28.76 -11.82 9.87
CA PRO A 247 -29.88 -12.54 9.30
C PRO A 247 -29.74 -12.64 7.78
N SER A 248 -29.98 -13.82 7.22
CA SER A 248 -30.02 -14.01 5.77
C SER A 248 -31.14 -13.18 5.17
N VAL A 249 -30.84 -12.51 4.07
CA VAL A 249 -31.80 -11.72 3.29
C VAL A 249 -31.78 -12.22 1.86
N GLU A 250 -32.95 -12.49 1.30
CA GLU A 250 -33.14 -12.86 -0.10
C GLU A 250 -33.74 -11.67 -0.86
N PRO A 251 -33.25 -11.31 -2.06
CA PRO A 251 -32.29 -12.05 -2.90
C PRO A 251 -30.79 -11.70 -2.70
N GLY A 252 -30.32 -11.45 -1.47
CA GLY A 252 -28.94 -10.99 -1.20
C GLY A 252 -28.72 -9.50 -1.48
N VAL A 253 -27.47 -9.04 -1.41
CA VAL A 253 -27.09 -7.63 -1.55
C VAL A 253 -25.99 -7.47 -2.60
N TRP A 254 -26.18 -6.54 -3.53
CA TRP A 254 -25.17 -6.14 -4.49
C TRP A 254 -24.28 -5.04 -3.91
N THR A 255 -22.97 -5.23 -3.92
CA THR A 255 -22.01 -4.24 -3.41
C THR A 255 -20.85 -4.07 -4.39
N ALA A 256 -20.64 -2.84 -4.88
CA ALA A 256 -19.45 -2.44 -5.60
C ALA A 256 -18.46 -1.80 -4.60
N VAL A 257 -17.28 -2.42 -4.45
CA VAL A 257 -16.23 -1.92 -3.54
C VAL A 257 -15.06 -1.41 -4.37
N PHE A 258 -14.78 -0.12 -4.24
CA PHE A 258 -13.60 0.53 -4.74
C PHE A 258 -12.44 0.32 -3.77
N ASP A 259 -11.38 -0.32 -4.26
CA ASP A 259 -10.08 -0.41 -3.63
C ASP A 259 -9.20 0.69 -4.22
N ALA A 260 -9.04 1.77 -3.47
CA ALA A 260 -8.27 2.93 -3.85
C ALA A 260 -6.84 2.84 -3.28
N GLY A 261 -6.02 2.01 -3.94
CA GLY A 261 -4.61 1.82 -3.61
C GLY A 261 -3.73 3.00 -4.03
N SER A 262 -2.49 3.02 -3.53
CA SER A 262 -1.51 4.07 -3.87
C SER A 262 -1.09 4.06 -5.35
N SER A 263 -1.17 2.92 -6.01
CA SER A 263 -0.78 2.73 -7.42
C SER A 263 -1.98 2.62 -8.37
N GLY A 264 -3.14 3.15 -7.97
CA GLY A 264 -4.36 3.15 -8.77
C GLY A 264 -5.59 2.64 -8.04
N THR A 265 -6.75 2.90 -8.65
CA THR A 265 -8.06 2.50 -8.12
C THR A 265 -8.66 1.38 -8.96
N ARG A 266 -9.32 0.43 -8.29
CA ARG A 266 -10.03 -0.69 -8.92
C ARG A 266 -11.37 -0.89 -8.26
N VAL A 267 -12.34 -1.44 -8.98
CA VAL A 267 -13.66 -1.76 -8.44
C VAL A 267 -13.94 -3.25 -8.59
N SER A 268 -14.52 -3.84 -7.54
CA SER A 268 -15.02 -5.21 -7.58
C SER A 268 -16.51 -5.20 -7.27
N LEU A 269 -17.30 -5.82 -8.14
CA LEU A 269 -18.73 -6.02 -7.93
C LEU A 269 -18.96 -7.38 -7.28
N TYR A 270 -19.65 -7.39 -6.14
CA TYR A 270 -19.98 -8.60 -5.41
C TYR A 270 -21.49 -8.75 -5.27
N HIS A 271 -21.94 -10.00 -5.31
CA HIS A 271 -23.23 -10.40 -4.75
C HIS A 271 -22.97 -11.10 -3.42
N VAL A 272 -23.63 -10.63 -2.37
CA VAL A 272 -23.41 -11.09 -1.00
C VAL A 272 -24.71 -11.62 -0.43
N THR A 273 -24.71 -12.87 0.04
CA THR A 273 -25.82 -13.44 0.82
C THR A 273 -25.42 -13.47 2.29
N PRO A 274 -26.01 -12.62 3.15
CA PRO A 274 -25.69 -12.62 4.58
C PRO A 274 -26.11 -13.92 5.27
N GLY A 275 -25.47 -14.23 6.40
CA GLY A 275 -25.75 -15.45 7.17
C GLY A 275 -24.70 -15.65 8.26
N PRO A 276 -24.68 -16.79 8.97
CA PRO A 276 -23.62 -17.11 9.93
C PRO A 276 -22.22 -16.96 9.32
N LYS A 277 -22.00 -17.59 8.16
CA LYS A 277 -20.93 -17.27 7.21
C LYS A 277 -21.59 -16.60 6.00
N ALA A 278 -21.22 -15.36 5.67
CA ALA A 278 -21.72 -14.75 4.44
C ALA A 278 -21.15 -15.48 3.21
N VAL A 279 -21.97 -15.64 2.18
CA VAL A 279 -21.51 -16.07 0.86
C VAL A 279 -21.17 -14.82 0.06
N VAL A 280 -19.90 -14.64 -0.29
CA VAL A 280 -19.40 -13.48 -1.04
C VAL A 280 -18.91 -13.94 -2.41
N THR A 281 -19.67 -13.60 -3.45
CA THR A 281 -19.40 -14.02 -4.83
C THR A 281 -18.98 -12.82 -5.67
N LEU A 282 -17.77 -12.86 -6.21
CA LEU A 282 -17.29 -11.88 -7.19
C LEU A 282 -18.04 -12.07 -8.51
N GLN A 283 -18.57 -10.98 -9.05
CA GLN A 283 -19.35 -10.97 -10.28
C GLN A 283 -18.42 -10.62 -11.45
N GLY A 284 -18.06 -11.64 -12.22
CA GLY A 284 -17.08 -11.51 -13.30
C GLY A 284 -15.64 -11.44 -12.78
N LYS A 285 -15.01 -10.27 -12.89
CA LYS A 285 -13.63 -10.00 -12.46
C LYS A 285 -13.55 -8.64 -11.78
N THR A 286 -12.53 -8.43 -10.94
CA THR A 286 -12.15 -7.08 -10.52
C THR A 286 -11.82 -6.24 -11.75
N ILE A 287 -12.53 -5.13 -11.92
CA ILE A 287 -12.28 -4.15 -12.97
C ILE A 287 -11.15 -3.26 -12.48
N SER A 288 -10.07 -3.20 -13.26
CA SER A 288 -8.90 -2.41 -12.91
C SER A 288 -8.25 -1.87 -14.18
N TYR A 289 -7.95 -0.59 -14.15
CA TYR A 289 -7.20 0.13 -15.19
C TYR A 289 -5.70 0.12 -14.89
N LYS A 290 -5.23 -1.07 -14.45
CA LYS A 290 -3.95 -1.31 -13.75
C LYS A 290 -2.68 -0.97 -14.52
N LYS A 291 -2.77 -0.42 -15.74
CA LYS A 291 -1.60 -0.04 -16.53
C LYS A 291 -1.36 1.46 -16.41
N GLY A 292 -0.77 1.85 -15.29
CA GLY A 292 -0.13 3.15 -15.09
C GLY A 292 -0.88 4.16 -14.23
N ASP A 293 -2.20 4.04 -14.02
CA ASP A 293 -2.99 5.08 -13.34
C ASP A 293 -2.48 5.38 -11.92
N SER A 294 -2.52 6.66 -11.54
CA SER A 294 -2.19 7.12 -10.20
C SER A 294 -3.23 6.71 -9.16
N GLY A 295 -2.80 6.50 -7.91
CA GLY A 295 -3.73 6.44 -6.78
C GLY A 295 -4.47 7.77 -6.57
N ILE A 296 -5.65 7.74 -5.93
CA ILE A 296 -6.43 8.97 -5.69
C ILE A 296 -5.69 10.00 -4.81
N ASN A 297 -4.66 9.57 -4.08
CA ASN A 297 -3.79 10.46 -3.31
C ASN A 297 -3.04 11.45 -4.22
N ASP A 298 -2.63 11.03 -5.42
CA ASP A 298 -1.93 11.92 -6.35
C ASP A 298 -2.87 13.02 -6.87
N PHE A 299 -4.16 12.69 -7.06
CA PHE A 299 -5.20 13.68 -7.42
C PHE A 299 -5.43 14.68 -6.29
N MET A 300 -5.32 14.22 -5.03
CA MET A 300 -5.42 15.11 -3.87
C MET A 300 -4.33 16.19 -3.90
N ALA A 301 -3.12 15.80 -4.31
CA ALA A 301 -1.96 16.66 -4.46
C ALA A 301 -1.87 17.41 -5.81
N GLY A 302 -2.84 17.25 -6.71
CA GLY A 302 -2.83 17.89 -8.03
C GLY A 302 -1.88 17.26 -9.06
N ASN A 303 -1.36 16.07 -8.76
CA ASN A 303 -0.42 15.32 -9.57
C ASN A 303 -1.06 14.08 -10.22
N GLY A 304 -2.40 14.00 -10.24
CA GLY A 304 -3.13 12.83 -10.74
C GLY A 304 -2.81 12.56 -12.21
N TRP A 305 -2.70 11.28 -12.55
CA TRP A 305 -2.43 10.78 -13.89
C TRP A 305 -3.31 9.59 -14.24
N ILE A 306 -3.70 9.50 -15.51
CA ILE A 306 -4.42 8.35 -16.09
C ILE A 306 -3.77 7.94 -17.42
N ASP A 307 -3.79 6.65 -17.73
CA ASP A 307 -3.48 6.09 -19.05
C ASP A 307 -4.78 5.88 -19.83
N PRO A 308 -5.06 6.66 -20.89
CA PRO A 308 -6.24 6.42 -21.71
C PRO A 308 -6.30 4.98 -22.26
N ASN A 309 -5.15 4.32 -22.49
CA ASN A 309 -5.11 2.97 -23.05
C ASN A 309 -5.55 1.88 -22.07
N SER A 310 -5.66 2.20 -20.78
CA SER A 310 -6.13 1.27 -19.75
C SER A 310 -7.65 1.13 -19.77
N PHE A 311 -8.39 2.13 -20.25
CA PHE A 311 -9.86 2.12 -20.33
C PHE A 311 -10.38 1.24 -21.46
N THR A 312 -11.59 0.70 -21.27
CA THR A 312 -12.31 -0.13 -22.27
C THR A 312 -12.37 0.52 -23.65
N ASN A 313 -12.63 1.83 -23.71
CA ASN A 313 -12.76 2.57 -24.96
C ASN A 313 -11.46 3.24 -25.45
N LYS A 314 -10.36 3.10 -24.69
CA LYS A 314 -9.04 3.68 -25.02
C LYS A 314 -9.02 5.20 -25.25
N VAL A 315 -9.90 5.94 -24.57
CA VAL A 315 -10.05 7.39 -24.70
C VAL A 315 -10.14 8.04 -23.33
N VAL A 316 -9.77 9.32 -23.27
CA VAL A 316 -9.95 10.14 -22.06
C VAL A 316 -11.45 10.21 -21.71
N PRO A 317 -11.85 9.87 -20.47
CA PRO A 317 -13.26 9.90 -20.08
C PRO A 317 -13.88 11.30 -20.23
N PRO A 318 -15.17 11.40 -20.61
CA PRO A 318 -15.88 12.68 -20.63
C PRO A 318 -15.80 13.41 -19.28
N GLY A 319 -15.56 14.71 -19.31
CA GLY A 319 -15.39 15.53 -18.09
C GLY A 319 -14.01 15.46 -17.45
N CYS A 320 -13.11 14.61 -17.95
CA CYS A 320 -11.70 14.61 -17.56
C CYS A 320 -10.93 15.69 -18.35
N SER A 321 -10.20 16.56 -17.67
CA SER A 321 -9.55 17.73 -18.27
C SER A 321 -8.25 17.42 -19.02
N GLY A 322 -7.76 16.18 -18.96
CA GLY A 322 -6.49 15.75 -19.57
C GLY A 322 -6.04 14.40 -19.01
N THR A 323 -4.73 14.12 -19.10
CA THR A 323 -4.15 12.85 -18.62
C THR A 323 -3.14 13.02 -17.48
N THR A 324 -2.68 14.24 -17.19
CA THR A 324 -1.64 14.57 -16.21
C THR A 324 -2.04 15.79 -15.38
N ASN A 325 -1.46 15.97 -14.20
CA ASN A 325 -1.72 17.11 -13.30
C ASN A 325 -3.21 17.26 -12.95
N LEU A 326 -3.90 16.14 -12.82
CA LEU A 326 -5.32 16.08 -12.48
C LEU A 326 -5.50 16.34 -10.98
N GLY A 327 -6.44 17.21 -10.64
CA GLY A 327 -6.73 17.61 -9.26
C GLY A 327 -7.91 16.88 -8.63
N GLN A 328 -8.29 17.30 -7.42
CA GLN A 328 -9.33 16.64 -6.61
C GLN A 328 -10.67 16.47 -7.34
N ASP A 329 -11.12 17.50 -8.07
CA ASP A 329 -12.43 17.47 -8.75
C ASP A 329 -12.42 16.57 -10.01
N GLN A 330 -11.26 16.02 -10.38
CA GLN A 330 -11.09 15.13 -11.53
C GLN A 330 -11.23 13.64 -11.16
N VAL A 331 -11.24 13.27 -9.88
CA VAL A 331 -11.40 11.86 -9.47
C VAL A 331 -12.74 11.27 -9.92
N GLY A 332 -13.81 12.05 -9.82
CA GLY A 332 -15.14 11.66 -10.30
C GLY A 332 -15.12 11.22 -11.78
N PRO A 333 -14.89 12.15 -12.72
CA PRO A 333 -14.94 11.85 -14.15
C PRO A 333 -13.78 10.98 -14.64
N CYS A 334 -12.55 11.16 -14.12
CA CYS A 334 -11.38 10.47 -14.66
C CYS A 334 -11.17 9.07 -14.08
N VAL A 335 -11.70 8.77 -12.88
CA VAL A 335 -11.41 7.51 -12.16
C VAL A 335 -12.70 6.76 -11.82
N LEU A 336 -13.65 7.41 -11.14
CA LEU A 336 -14.85 6.73 -10.66
C LEU A 336 -15.83 6.41 -11.79
N GLN A 337 -16.10 7.36 -12.68
CA GLN A 337 -17.04 7.18 -13.78
C GLN A 337 -16.69 5.99 -14.69
N PRO A 338 -15.49 5.86 -15.27
CA PRO A 338 -15.19 4.73 -16.15
C PRO A 338 -15.35 3.38 -15.41
N LEU A 339 -14.91 3.30 -14.15
CA LEU A 339 -15.07 2.09 -13.33
C LEU A 339 -16.56 1.77 -13.08
N LEU A 340 -17.40 2.76 -12.83
CA LEU A 340 -18.84 2.57 -12.64
C LEU A 340 -19.57 2.24 -13.96
N ASP A 341 -19.11 2.77 -15.09
CA ASP A 341 -19.63 2.41 -16.41
C ASP A 341 -19.39 0.91 -16.66
N ASP A 342 -18.20 0.40 -16.35
CA ASP A 342 -17.90 -1.03 -16.45
C ASP A 342 -18.70 -1.88 -15.43
N VAL A 343 -18.96 -1.39 -14.22
CA VAL A 343 -19.87 -2.05 -13.26
C VAL A 343 -21.28 -2.13 -13.80
N THR A 344 -21.77 -1.05 -14.42
CA THR A 344 -23.11 -0.99 -15.04
C THR A 344 -23.21 -2.02 -16.18
N ASN A 345 -22.17 -2.13 -17.01
CA ASN A 345 -22.08 -3.14 -18.06
C ASN A 345 -22.09 -4.58 -17.51
N LEU A 346 -21.47 -4.83 -16.34
CA LEU A 346 -21.47 -6.14 -15.71
C LEU A 346 -22.81 -6.54 -15.09
N LEU A 347 -23.58 -5.59 -14.55
CA LEU A 347 -24.88 -5.85 -13.93
C LEU A 347 -25.93 -6.33 -14.94
N GLY A 348 -25.83 -5.87 -16.20
CA GLY A 348 -26.86 -6.09 -17.21
C GLY A 348 -28.16 -5.32 -16.89
N VAL A 349 -29.28 -5.77 -17.44
CA VAL A 349 -30.59 -5.07 -17.32
C VAL A 349 -31.40 -5.46 -16.08
N ASP A 350 -31.02 -6.53 -15.38
CA ASP A 350 -31.86 -7.15 -14.35
C ASP A 350 -31.64 -6.58 -12.94
N VAL A 351 -30.55 -5.86 -12.70
CA VAL A 351 -30.21 -5.28 -11.38
C VAL A 351 -30.17 -3.76 -11.48
N PRO A 352 -31.17 -3.05 -10.95
CA PRO A 352 -31.15 -1.59 -10.91
C PRO A 352 -29.95 -1.09 -10.09
N THR A 353 -29.23 -0.09 -10.59
CA THR A 353 -28.06 0.50 -9.89
C THR A 353 -28.41 1.09 -8.52
N ALA A 354 -29.66 1.52 -8.31
CA ALA A 354 -30.16 1.94 -7.00
C ALA A 354 -30.10 0.82 -5.93
N GLN A 355 -30.05 -0.45 -6.33
CA GLN A 355 -29.88 -1.59 -5.43
C GLN A 355 -28.41 -1.92 -5.14
N VAL A 356 -27.47 -1.34 -5.88
CA VAL A 356 -26.04 -1.60 -5.72
C VAL A 356 -25.46 -0.64 -4.70
N LYS A 357 -25.00 -1.17 -3.56
CA LYS A 357 -24.29 -0.39 -2.57
C LYS A 357 -22.88 -0.07 -3.09
N VAL A 358 -22.53 1.21 -3.20
CA VAL A 358 -21.18 1.63 -3.62
C VAL A 358 -20.36 2.10 -2.43
N GLU A 359 -19.18 1.52 -2.25
CA GLU A 359 -18.24 1.89 -1.18
C GLU A 359 -16.85 2.13 -1.74
N LEU A 360 -16.10 3.03 -1.12
CA LEU A 360 -14.72 3.32 -1.47
C LEU A 360 -13.86 3.32 -0.21
N PHE A 361 -12.86 2.45 -0.22
CA PHE A 361 -11.88 2.37 0.84
C PHE A 361 -10.49 2.60 0.27
N ALA A 362 -9.86 3.68 0.71
CA ALA A 362 -8.50 4.00 0.33
C ALA A 362 -7.49 3.47 1.34
N THR A 363 -6.33 3.05 0.86
CA THR A 363 -5.30 2.39 1.67
C THR A 363 -4.09 3.30 1.91
N ALA A 364 -2.88 2.81 1.70
CA ALA A 364 -1.62 3.45 2.09
C ALA A 364 -1.43 4.85 1.51
N GLY A 365 -1.75 5.05 0.22
CA GLY A 365 -1.56 6.34 -0.44
C GLY A 365 -2.31 7.47 0.26
N MET A 366 -3.59 7.25 0.58
CA MET A 366 -4.37 8.25 1.30
C MET A 366 -3.99 8.39 2.77
N ARG A 367 -3.40 7.36 3.39
CA ARG A 367 -2.83 7.49 4.74
C ARG A 367 -1.61 8.42 4.72
N THR A 368 -0.78 8.37 3.68
CA THR A 368 0.41 9.23 3.56
C THR A 368 0.10 10.68 3.23
N GLU A 369 -1.11 10.99 2.75
CA GLU A 369 -1.55 12.37 2.52
C GLU A 369 -1.89 13.13 3.81
N GLU A 370 -2.16 12.42 4.90
CA GLU A 370 -2.56 13.04 6.16
C GLU A 370 -1.34 13.66 6.89
N ILE A 371 -1.48 14.89 7.41
CA ILE A 371 -0.42 15.62 8.12
C ILE A 371 0.20 14.79 9.24
N LYS A 372 -0.62 14.04 9.98
CA LYS A 372 -0.11 13.18 11.07
C LYS A 372 0.87 12.12 10.55
N ASN A 373 0.70 11.65 9.31
CA ASN A 373 1.57 10.65 8.69
C ASN A 373 2.67 11.25 7.80
N GLY A 374 2.86 12.57 7.86
CA GLY A 374 3.88 13.30 7.10
C GLY A 374 3.40 13.93 5.79
N GLY A 375 2.10 13.84 5.50
CA GLY A 375 1.48 14.43 4.31
C GLY A 375 1.16 15.93 4.46
N ALA A 376 0.39 16.44 3.50
CA ALA A 376 0.07 17.87 3.39
C ALA A 376 -1.36 18.23 3.83
N PHE A 377 -2.22 17.24 4.08
CA PHE A 377 -3.65 17.47 4.26
C PHE A 377 -4.15 17.08 5.65
N THR A 378 -5.07 17.88 6.19
CA THR A 378 -5.78 17.57 7.43
C THR A 378 -6.79 16.44 7.23
N SER A 379 -7.19 15.78 8.31
CA SER A 379 -8.27 14.77 8.27
C SER A 379 -9.58 15.35 7.72
N ALA A 380 -9.85 16.65 7.96
CA ALA A 380 -11.03 17.33 7.45
C ALA A 380 -10.98 17.56 5.93
N GLU A 381 -9.83 17.91 5.37
CA GLU A 381 -9.64 18.05 3.93
C GLU A 381 -9.77 16.69 3.22
N ILE A 382 -9.18 15.63 3.79
CA ILE A 382 -9.35 14.26 3.31
C ILE A 382 -10.83 13.84 3.36
N ALA A 383 -11.54 14.13 4.45
CA ALA A 383 -12.96 13.83 4.57
C ALA A 383 -13.81 14.61 3.53
N ASN A 384 -13.48 15.88 3.29
CA ASN A 384 -14.14 16.69 2.27
C ASN A 384 -13.91 16.13 0.86
N PHE A 385 -12.69 15.67 0.57
CA PHE A 385 -12.35 15.00 -0.68
C PHE A 385 -13.20 13.74 -0.91
N TYR A 386 -13.38 12.90 0.12
CA TYR A 386 -14.32 11.77 0.08
C TYR A 386 -15.78 12.19 -0.08
N SER A 387 -16.20 13.30 0.55
CA SER A 387 -17.56 13.82 0.41
C SER A 387 -17.87 14.23 -1.04
N LYS A 388 -16.91 14.87 -1.73
CA LYS A 388 -17.05 15.22 -3.16
C LYS A 388 -17.19 13.97 -4.04
N MET A 389 -16.38 12.94 -3.80
CA MET A 389 -16.49 11.67 -4.52
C MET A 389 -17.84 11.00 -4.26
N LYS A 390 -18.29 10.95 -3.01
CA LYS A 390 -19.59 10.39 -2.62
C LYS A 390 -20.74 11.15 -3.30
N GLN A 391 -20.69 12.48 -3.28
CA GLN A 391 -21.66 13.31 -3.97
C GLN A 391 -21.69 12.96 -5.46
N TYR A 392 -20.53 12.95 -6.12
CA TYR A 392 -20.41 12.62 -7.53
C TYR A 392 -21.09 11.28 -7.88
N VAL A 393 -20.79 10.20 -7.14
CA VAL A 393 -21.43 8.87 -7.36
C VAL A 393 -22.95 8.91 -7.14
N SER A 394 -23.42 9.66 -6.14
CA SER A 394 -24.84 9.70 -5.76
C SER A 394 -25.71 10.65 -6.59
N SER A 395 -25.12 11.61 -7.31
CA SER A 395 -25.88 12.68 -7.97
C SER A 395 -25.54 12.91 -9.44
N THR A 396 -24.40 12.42 -9.93
CA THR A 396 -24.00 12.59 -11.32
C THR A 396 -24.56 11.44 -12.15
N PRO A 397 -25.35 11.72 -13.20
CA PRO A 397 -25.71 10.70 -14.18
C PRO A 397 -24.46 10.20 -14.90
N ILE A 398 -24.24 8.89 -14.88
CA ILE A 398 -23.16 8.20 -15.59
C ILE A 398 -23.73 7.35 -16.72
N GLY A 399 -22.93 7.10 -17.77
CA GLY A 399 -23.38 6.42 -18.99
C GLY A 399 -24.71 6.96 -19.53
N ASP A 400 -25.67 6.06 -19.72
CA ASP A 400 -27.03 6.32 -20.24
C ASP A 400 -27.97 7.02 -19.22
N GLY A 401 -27.43 7.89 -18.36
CA GLY A 401 -28.20 8.65 -17.37
C GLY A 401 -28.44 7.92 -16.04
N VAL A 402 -27.64 6.89 -15.76
CA VAL A 402 -27.76 6.04 -14.57
C VAL A 402 -27.17 6.72 -13.34
N VAL A 403 -27.76 6.51 -12.16
CA VAL A 403 -27.26 7.05 -10.87
C VAL A 403 -27.16 5.92 -9.84
N TYR A 404 -26.07 5.88 -9.08
CA TYR A 404 -25.87 4.97 -7.95
C TYR A 404 -26.28 5.66 -6.66
N SER A 405 -27.57 5.61 -6.31
CA SER A 405 -28.11 6.33 -5.14
C SER A 405 -27.76 5.70 -3.78
N ASN A 406 -27.43 4.41 -3.75
CA ASN A 406 -27.04 3.69 -2.53
C ASN A 406 -25.53 3.79 -2.28
N VAL A 407 -25.06 4.94 -1.80
CA VAL A 407 -23.63 5.17 -1.54
C VAL A 407 -23.31 5.00 -0.05
N GLY A 408 -22.50 3.99 0.26
CA GLY A 408 -22.02 3.65 1.59
C GLY A 408 -20.84 4.52 2.04
N GLN A 409 -19.80 3.87 2.60
CA GLN A 409 -18.64 4.56 3.15
C GLN A 409 -17.62 4.92 2.07
N PHE A 410 -17.12 6.15 2.14
CA PHE A 410 -15.97 6.64 1.39
C PHE A 410 -14.96 7.12 2.44
N LYS A 411 -13.87 6.38 2.66
CA LYS A 411 -12.89 6.69 3.71
C LYS A 411 -11.52 6.07 3.47
N THR A 412 -10.51 6.58 4.17
CA THR A 412 -9.24 5.89 4.37
C THR A 412 -9.43 4.81 5.43
N ILE A 413 -9.01 3.56 5.16
CA ILE A 413 -9.09 2.47 6.13
C ILE A 413 -7.83 2.35 6.98
N ASN A 414 -8.01 1.89 8.22
CA ASN A 414 -6.90 1.61 9.12
C ASN A 414 -6.09 0.41 8.64
N GLY A 415 -4.77 0.51 8.63
CA GLY A 415 -3.92 -0.61 8.19
C GLY A 415 -4.04 -1.84 9.10
N ASN A 416 -4.05 -1.64 10.42
CA ASN A 416 -4.03 -2.71 11.41
C ASN A 416 -5.40 -3.37 11.57
N SER A 417 -6.42 -2.61 11.98
CA SER A 417 -7.73 -3.13 12.38
C SER A 417 -8.65 -3.46 11.19
N GLU A 418 -8.31 -2.96 10.00
CA GLU A 418 -9.09 -3.13 8.78
C GLU A 418 -8.30 -3.86 7.70
N GLU A 419 -7.38 -3.20 6.98
CA GLU A 419 -6.73 -3.78 5.79
C GLU A 419 -6.06 -5.13 6.07
N GLY A 420 -5.13 -5.20 7.03
CA GLY A 420 -4.42 -6.44 7.36
C GLY A 420 -5.35 -7.53 7.91
N VAL A 421 -6.34 -7.17 8.73
CA VAL A 421 -7.33 -8.14 9.25
C VAL A 421 -8.21 -8.66 8.13
N TRP A 422 -8.63 -7.82 7.19
CA TRP A 422 -9.48 -8.22 6.08
C TRP A 422 -8.73 -9.10 5.07
N SER A 423 -7.45 -8.82 4.82
CA SER A 423 -6.57 -9.69 4.01
C SER A 423 -6.41 -11.06 4.65
N TRP A 424 -6.12 -11.10 5.95
CA TRP A 424 -6.03 -12.33 6.73
C TRP A 424 -7.33 -13.14 6.67
N ILE A 425 -8.48 -12.48 6.85
CA ILE A 425 -9.80 -13.11 6.75
C ILE A 425 -9.98 -13.74 5.37
N ASN A 426 -9.68 -13.02 4.30
CA ASN A 426 -9.91 -13.53 2.96
C ASN A 426 -8.99 -14.71 2.62
N LEU A 427 -7.70 -14.62 2.99
CA LEU A 427 -6.75 -15.71 2.84
C LEU A 427 -7.22 -16.99 3.53
N ASN A 428 -7.59 -16.85 4.80
CA ASN A 428 -8.00 -17.97 5.63
C ASN A 428 -9.36 -18.55 5.21
N ASP A 429 -10.24 -17.75 4.61
CA ASP A 429 -11.48 -18.25 4.02
C ASP A 429 -11.24 -18.99 2.70
N VAL A 430 -10.45 -18.42 1.78
CA VAL A 430 -10.30 -18.93 0.41
C VAL A 430 -9.39 -20.14 0.32
N TYR A 431 -8.21 -20.09 0.95
CA TYR A 431 -7.18 -21.13 0.76
C TYR A 431 -7.08 -22.11 1.91
N TYR A 432 -7.57 -21.72 3.09
CA TYR A 432 -7.48 -22.56 4.29
C TYR A 432 -8.84 -23.00 4.79
N ASP A 433 -9.95 -22.45 4.29
CA ASP A 433 -11.30 -22.81 4.71
C ASP A 433 -11.51 -22.79 6.24
N THR A 434 -10.88 -21.83 6.92
CA THR A 434 -10.88 -21.68 8.38
C THR A 434 -12.29 -21.47 8.95
N PHE A 435 -13.22 -20.92 8.16
CA PHE A 435 -14.56 -20.54 8.63
C PHE A 435 -15.69 -21.47 8.14
N SER A 436 -15.43 -22.64 7.56
CA SER A 436 -16.49 -23.51 6.99
C SER A 436 -17.44 -24.11 8.01
N THR A 437 -16.97 -24.42 9.22
CA THR A 437 -17.77 -25.15 10.21
C THR A 437 -18.53 -24.19 11.13
N TYR A 438 -19.84 -24.38 11.30
CA TYR A 438 -20.61 -23.54 12.22
C TYR A 438 -20.24 -23.82 13.68
N GLY A 439 -20.00 -22.78 14.47
CA GLY A 439 -19.71 -22.85 15.90
C GLY A 439 -18.29 -23.29 16.26
N SER A 440 -17.42 -23.53 15.27
CA SER A 440 -16.00 -23.88 15.49
C SER A 440 -15.16 -23.45 14.29
N CYS A 441 -13.85 -23.30 14.49
CA CYS A 441 -12.94 -23.05 13.37
C CYS A 441 -12.66 -24.36 12.64
N GLY A 442 -12.72 -24.34 11.30
CA GLY A 442 -12.51 -25.47 10.41
C GLY A 442 -11.04 -25.91 10.39
N ASN A 443 -10.34 -25.70 9.28
CA ASN A 443 -8.92 -26.04 9.22
C ASN A 443 -8.06 -25.04 9.99
N ASN A 444 -6.78 -25.42 10.17
CA ASN A 444 -5.77 -24.54 10.75
C ASN A 444 -5.59 -23.28 9.90
N GLN A 445 -5.70 -22.16 10.59
CA GLN A 445 -5.31 -20.83 10.17
C GLN A 445 -3.84 -20.69 9.79
N ILE A 446 -3.58 -19.71 8.94
CA ILE A 446 -2.24 -19.26 8.58
C ILE A 446 -2.08 -17.76 8.87
N GLY A 447 -0.85 -17.32 9.15
CA GLY A 447 -0.50 -15.90 9.11
C GLY A 447 -0.15 -15.43 7.70
N ASP A 448 -0.19 -14.13 7.47
CA ASP A 448 0.13 -13.52 6.19
C ASP A 448 1.04 -12.31 6.30
N PHE A 449 1.84 -12.14 5.24
CA PHE A 449 2.54 -10.91 4.91
C PHE A 449 1.97 -10.38 3.60
N GLU A 450 1.10 -9.39 3.69
CA GLU A 450 0.65 -8.66 2.51
C GLU A 450 1.59 -7.48 2.28
N VAL A 451 2.17 -7.40 1.07
CA VAL A 451 3.10 -6.33 0.71
C VAL A 451 2.56 -5.64 -0.52
N GLY A 452 1.74 -4.61 -0.30
CA GLY A 452 1.23 -3.73 -1.35
C GLY A 452 2.30 -2.76 -1.88
N GLY A 453 1.89 -1.77 -2.68
CA GLY A 453 2.82 -0.77 -3.24
C GLY A 453 3.46 0.14 -2.19
N SER A 454 2.68 0.67 -1.24
CA SER A 454 3.13 1.67 -0.26
C SER A 454 3.00 1.28 1.22
N SER A 455 2.47 0.10 1.52
CA SER A 455 2.55 -0.48 2.87
C SER A 455 2.68 -1.98 2.85
N MET A 456 3.13 -2.51 3.97
CA MET A 456 3.12 -3.93 4.27
C MET A 456 2.32 -4.17 5.55
N GLN A 457 1.57 -5.27 5.56
CA GLN A 457 0.80 -5.78 6.68
C GLN A 457 1.33 -7.15 7.10
N VAL A 458 1.30 -7.41 8.40
CA VAL A 458 1.56 -8.73 8.99
C VAL A 458 0.38 -9.07 9.88
N ALA A 459 -0.33 -10.15 9.58
CA ALA A 459 -1.45 -10.59 10.41
C ALA A 459 -1.39 -12.10 10.70
N PHE A 460 -1.69 -12.50 11.93
CA PHE A 460 -1.63 -13.91 12.34
C PHE A 460 -2.48 -14.20 13.58
N PRO A 461 -2.98 -15.44 13.73
CA PRO A 461 -3.74 -15.85 14.90
C PRO A 461 -2.88 -15.83 16.17
N THR A 462 -3.46 -15.38 17.28
CA THR A 462 -2.82 -15.35 18.60
C THR A 462 -3.81 -15.74 19.71
N ASN A 463 -3.28 -16.26 20.81
CA ASN A 463 -4.06 -16.53 22.03
C ASN A 463 -4.13 -15.32 22.97
N ALA A 464 -3.41 -14.23 22.66
CA ALA A 464 -3.47 -13.01 23.43
C ALA A 464 -4.86 -12.36 23.32
N VAL A 465 -5.23 -11.59 24.35
CA VAL A 465 -6.54 -10.93 24.43
C VAL A 465 -6.64 -9.81 23.40
N ALA A 466 -7.81 -9.69 22.75
CA ALA A 466 -8.08 -8.61 21.82
C ALA A 466 -7.95 -7.24 22.49
N SER A 467 -7.20 -6.34 21.86
CA SER A 467 -6.95 -4.98 22.29
C SER A 467 -6.39 -4.19 21.11
N ASP A 468 -7.02 -3.07 20.78
CA ASP A 468 -6.55 -2.16 19.73
C ASP A 468 -5.13 -1.66 20.05
N ALA A 469 -4.83 -1.37 21.32
CA ALA A 469 -3.50 -0.93 21.75
C ALA A 469 -2.41 -2.01 21.56
N ALA A 470 -2.80 -3.29 21.61
CA ALA A 470 -1.89 -4.41 21.35
C ALA A 470 -1.88 -4.82 19.86
N ASN A 471 -2.68 -4.16 19.02
CA ASN A 471 -2.94 -4.54 17.64
C ASN A 471 -3.54 -5.95 17.49
N ILE A 472 -4.37 -6.37 18.46
CA ILE A 472 -5.02 -7.68 18.45
C ILE A 472 -6.52 -7.48 18.28
N TYR A 473 -7.07 -8.00 17.20
CA TYR A 473 -8.46 -7.79 16.81
C TYR A 473 -9.20 -9.11 16.83
N ASN A 474 -10.40 -9.13 17.41
CA ASN A 474 -11.25 -10.31 17.34
C ASN A 474 -11.92 -10.40 15.96
N VAL A 475 -11.83 -11.58 15.35
CA VAL A 475 -12.58 -11.98 14.17
C VAL A 475 -13.57 -13.03 14.61
N ASN A 476 -14.86 -12.79 14.40
CA ASN A 476 -15.92 -13.75 14.65
C ASN A 476 -16.73 -13.96 13.37
N ILE A 477 -16.62 -15.14 12.76
CA ILE A 477 -17.31 -15.51 11.52
C ILE A 477 -17.82 -16.93 11.70
N ASN A 478 -19.10 -17.18 11.40
CA ASN A 478 -19.70 -18.52 11.50
C ASN A 478 -19.58 -19.17 12.89
N GLY A 479 -19.49 -18.36 13.96
CA GLY A 479 -19.21 -18.85 15.32
C GLY A 479 -17.76 -19.25 15.59
N CYS A 480 -16.86 -19.21 14.60
CA CYS A 480 -15.42 -19.29 14.80
C CYS A 480 -14.89 -17.92 15.26
N SER A 481 -14.38 -17.87 16.49
CA SER A 481 -13.79 -16.65 17.08
C SER A 481 -12.28 -16.79 17.24
N ILE A 482 -11.53 -15.93 16.55
CA ILE A 482 -10.06 -15.93 16.53
C ILE A 482 -9.57 -14.53 16.86
N ASN A 483 -8.61 -14.42 17.78
CA ASN A 483 -7.88 -13.17 17.97
C ASN A 483 -6.71 -13.12 16.98
N VAL A 484 -6.60 -12.00 16.27
CA VAL A 484 -5.62 -11.81 15.20
C VAL A 484 -4.73 -10.63 15.56
N TYR A 485 -3.44 -10.87 15.74
CA TYR A 485 -2.47 -9.79 15.74
C TYR A 485 -2.39 -9.24 14.31
N SER A 486 -2.45 -7.92 14.11
CA SER A 486 -2.33 -7.30 12.78
C SER A 486 -1.59 -5.98 12.86
N LYS A 487 -0.48 -5.86 12.12
CA LYS A 487 0.38 -4.67 12.12
C LYS A 487 0.73 -4.23 10.71
N THR A 488 0.62 -2.92 10.46
CA THR A 488 0.94 -2.26 9.20
C THR A 488 2.11 -1.31 9.34
N PHE A 489 2.94 -1.26 8.31
CA PHE A 489 4.05 -0.33 8.16
C PHE A 489 3.94 0.43 6.83
N LEU A 490 3.62 1.73 6.91
CA LEU A 490 3.69 2.67 5.78
C LEU A 490 5.12 2.88 5.34
N GLY A 491 5.35 2.83 4.03
CA GLY A 491 6.67 2.94 3.41
C GLY A 491 7.43 1.61 3.30
N LEU A 492 6.84 0.50 3.76
CA LEU A 492 7.35 -0.85 3.54
C LEU A 492 6.55 -1.62 2.48
N GLY A 493 5.75 -0.93 1.67
CA GLY A 493 5.28 -1.55 0.43
C GLY A 493 6.43 -1.79 -0.54
N GLY A 494 6.24 -2.68 -1.50
CA GLY A 494 7.26 -3.07 -2.47
C GLY A 494 7.83 -1.90 -3.28
N ASP A 495 6.96 -0.98 -3.70
CA ASP A 495 7.36 0.19 -4.47
C ASP A 495 8.09 1.19 -3.59
N ASP A 496 7.53 1.55 -2.44
CA ASP A 496 8.15 2.51 -1.53
C ASP A 496 9.51 2.01 -1.01
N ALA A 497 9.61 0.74 -0.62
CA ALA A 497 10.87 0.15 -0.16
C ALA A 497 11.94 0.20 -1.26
N ARG A 498 11.57 -0.09 -2.52
CA ARG A 498 12.46 0.04 -3.67
C ARG A 498 12.84 1.49 -3.93
N LYS A 499 11.90 2.44 -3.90
CA LYS A 499 12.16 3.87 -4.09
C LYS A 499 13.08 4.44 -3.00
N PHE A 500 12.90 4.04 -1.74
CA PHE A 500 13.81 4.41 -0.64
C PHE A 500 15.22 3.83 -0.84
N MET A 501 15.33 2.61 -1.37
CA MET A 501 16.61 2.01 -1.74
C MET A 501 17.30 2.79 -2.86
N ARG A 502 16.54 3.24 -3.86
CA ARG A 502 17.08 4.04 -4.97
C ARG A 502 17.52 5.42 -4.53
N ALA A 503 16.78 6.02 -3.59
CA ALA A 503 17.12 7.29 -2.95
C ALA A 503 18.20 7.17 -1.85
N TYR A 504 18.80 5.99 -1.63
CA TYR A 504 19.77 5.79 -0.57
C TYR A 504 21.00 6.69 -0.77
N LYS A 505 21.40 7.40 0.29
CA LYS A 505 22.40 8.49 0.31
C LYS A 505 22.03 9.70 -0.58
N TYR A 506 20.73 9.98 -0.72
CA TYR A 506 20.26 11.24 -1.32
C TYR A 506 20.73 12.45 -0.53
#